data_AF-V4JCV4-F1
#
_entry.id   AF-V4JCV4-F1
#
_cell.length_a   1.000
_cell.length_b   1.000
_cell.length_c   1.000
_cell.angle_alpha   90.00
_cell.angle_beta   90.00
_cell.angle_gamma   90.00
#
_symmetry.space_group_name_H-M   'P 1'
#
loop_
_entity.id
_entity.type
_entity.pdbx_description
1 polymer ?
#
loop_
_entity_poly.entity_id
_entity_poly.type
_entity_poly.pdbx_seq_one_letter_code
_entity_poly.pdbx_strand_id
1 'polypeptide(L)' 'MTPMTTEQVAEFLSVKVERVRRLARENLLVAKEHDENGEPIFDKDDVEKYKELAKRLGGI' A
#
# COMPACT_ATOMS: atom_id res chain seq x y z
N MET A 1 -11.63 -3.11 -9.02
CA MET A 1 -11.00 -2.17 -8.09
C MET A 1 -11.63 -2.39 -6.72
N THR A 2 -10.84 -2.84 -5.75
CA THR A 2 -11.28 -2.99 -4.36
C THR A 2 -10.45 -2.02 -3.53
N PRO A 3 -11.03 -0.90 -3.06
CA PRO A 3 -10.27 0.10 -2.33
C PRO A 3 -9.81 -0.45 -0.98
N MET A 4 -8.61 -0.08 -0.58
CA MET A 4 -7.99 -0.40 0.71
C MET A 4 -7.42 0.86 1.34
N THR A 5 -7.70 1.08 2.63
CA THR A 5 -7.08 2.15 3.40
C THR A 5 -5.63 1.80 3.76
N THR A 6 -4.84 2.81 4.15
CA THR A 6 -3.48 2.61 4.66
C THR A 6 -3.39 1.56 5.77
N GLU A 7 -4.40 1.49 6.65
CA GLU A 7 -4.46 0.51 7.76
C GLU A 7 -4.67 -0.91 7.25
N GLN A 8 -5.61 -1.11 6.32
CA GLN A 8 -5.88 -2.40 5.71
C GLN A 8 -4.68 -2.90 4.91
N VAL A 9 -3.98 -2.01 4.21
CA VAL A 9 -2.75 -2.35 3.48
C VAL A 9 -1.64 -2.74 4.45
N ALA A 10 -1.49 -2.04 5.57
CA ALA A 10 -0.49 -2.34 6.60
C ALA A 10 -0.70 -3.75 7.16
N GLU A 11 -1.95 -4.11 7.47
CA GLU A 11 -2.32 -5.46 7.91
C GLU A 11 -2.02 -6.50 6.82
N PHE A 12 -2.44 -6.25 5.58
CA PHE A 12 -2.28 -7.17 4.46
C PHE A 12 -0.81 -7.46 4.09
N LEU A 13 0.04 -6.43 4.17
CA LEU A 13 1.48 -6.53 3.95
C LEU A 13 2.24 -6.94 5.24
N SER A 14 1.55 -7.00 6.38
CA SER A 14 2.13 -7.26 7.70
C SER A 14 3.27 -6.29 8.05
N VAL A 15 3.06 -5.00 7.76
CA VAL A 15 4.00 -3.90 8.04
C VAL A 15 3.31 -2.82 8.87
N LYS A 16 4.07 -1.83 9.35
CA LYS A 16 3.50 -0.67 10.04
C LYS A 16 2.81 0.28 9.07
N VAL A 17 1.74 0.94 9.51
CA VAL A 17 1.03 2.00 8.77
C VAL A 17 1.99 3.09 8.27
N GLU A 18 2.96 3.50 9.10
CA GLU A 18 3.99 4.48 8.71
C GLU A 18 4.81 4.03 7.50
N ARG A 19 5.08 2.72 7.38
CA ARG A 19 5.81 2.17 6.23
C ARG A 19 4.96 2.26 4.97
N VAL A 20 3.67 1.97 5.05
CA VAL A 20 2.73 2.13 3.91
C VAL A 20 2.68 3.59 3.45
N ARG A 21 2.58 4.54 4.39
CA ARG A 21 2.64 5.98 4.06
C ARG A 21 3.95 6.36 3.37
N ARG A 22 5.08 5.79 3.83
CA ARG A 22 6.38 6.03 3.19
C ARG A 22 6.40 5.45 1.77
N LEU A 23 5.90 4.24 1.57
CA LEU A 23 5.81 3.62 0.24
C LEU A 23 4.99 4.46 -0.73
N ALA A 24 3.89 5.06 -0.27
CA ALA A 24 3.10 5.98 -1.08
C ALA A 24 3.87 7.26 -1.43
N ARG A 25 4.53 7.89 -0.43
CA ARG A 25 5.36 9.10 -0.64
C ARG A 25 6.55 8.86 -1.56
N GLU A 26 7.15 7.67 -1.49
CA GLU A 26 8.28 7.24 -2.32
C GLU A 26 7.83 6.70 -3.69
N ASN A 27 6.53 6.74 -4.02
CA ASN A 27 5.93 6.16 -5.23
C ASN A 27 6.22 4.66 -5.43
N LEU A 28 6.53 3.94 -4.35
CA LEU A 28 6.75 2.49 -4.35
C LEU A 28 5.43 1.72 -4.32
N LEU A 29 4.39 2.30 -3.72
CA LEU A 29 3.02 1.80 -3.73
C LEU A 29 2.10 2.94 -4.17
N VAL A 30 1.50 2.82 -5.37
CA VAL A 30 0.75 3.91 -5.98
C VAL A 30 -0.66 3.99 -5.38
N ALA A 31 -0.96 5.10 -4.72
CA ALA A 31 -2.33 5.43 -4.31
C ALA A 31 -3.18 5.76 -5.54
N LYS A 32 -4.42 5.27 -5.57
CA LYS A 32 -5.38 5.59 -6.64
C LYS A 32 -6.15 6.86 -6.34
N GLU A 33 -6.49 7.04 -5.07
CA GLU A 33 -7.30 8.14 -4.58
C GLU A 33 -6.79 8.57 -3.21
N HIS A 34 -7.34 9.66 -2.69
CA HIS A 34 -7.14 10.07 -1.30
C HIS A 34 -8.52 10.20 -0.65
N ASP A 35 -8.62 9.85 0.63
CA ASP A 35 -9.85 10.01 1.39
C ASP A 35 -10.11 11.48 1.78
N GLU A 36 -11.19 11.73 2.52
CA GLU A 36 -11.57 13.07 2.99
C GLU A 36 -10.53 13.72 3.93
N ASN A 37 -9.65 12.92 4.54
CA ASN A 37 -8.57 13.39 5.40
C ASN A 37 -7.23 13.56 4.64
N GLY A 38 -7.21 13.25 3.34
CA GLY A 38 -6.01 13.27 2.52
C GLY A 38 -5.12 12.02 2.69
N GLU A 39 -5.62 10.96 3.31
CA GLU A 39 -4.90 9.69 3.42
C GLU A 39 -5.03 8.88 2.12
N PRO A 40 -3.95 8.21 1.67
CA PRO A 40 -3.97 7.47 0.42
C PRO A 40 -4.89 6.24 0.49
N ILE A 41 -5.70 6.06 -0.56
CA ILE A 41 -6.49 4.86 -0.82
C ILE A 41 -5.81 4.07 -1.94
N PHE A 42 -5.60 2.79 -1.68
CA PHE A 42 -4.93 1.87 -2.59
C PHE A 42 -5.92 0.91 -3.23
N ASP A 43 -5.58 0.39 -4.40
CA ASP A 43 -6.32 -0.73 -4.95
C ASP A 43 -5.70 -2.06 -4.48
N LYS A 44 -6.56 -2.98 -4.05
CA LYS A 44 -6.14 -4.30 -3.58
C LYS A 44 -5.29 -5.06 -4.60
N ASP A 45 -5.65 -5.02 -5.88
CA ASP A 45 -4.91 -5.76 -6.92
C ASP A 45 -3.49 -5.21 -7.06
N ASP A 46 -3.31 -3.90 -6.91
CA ASP A 46 -2.00 -3.26 -6.94
C ASP A 46 -1.18 -3.53 -5.68
N VAL A 47 -1.82 -3.60 -4.51
CA VAL A 47 -1.18 -4.02 -3.24
C VAL A 47 -0.72 -5.48 -3.31
N GLU A 48 -1.52 -6.37 -3.90
CA GLU A 48 -1.16 -7.77 -4.12
C GLU A 48 0.02 -7.92 -5.07
N LYS A 49 0.01 -7.21 -6.21
CA LYS A 49 1.15 -7.18 -7.13
C LYS A 49 2.41 -6.66 -6.45
N TYR A 50 2.29 -5.61 -5.63
CA TYR A 50 3.40 -5.07 -4.87
C TYR A 50 3.98 -6.10 -3.88
N LYS A 51 3.12 -6.84 -3.17
CA LYS A 51 3.54 -7.91 -2.25
C LYS A 51 4.37 -8.98 -2.97
N GLU A 52 3.92 -9.40 -4.15
CA GLU A 52 4.64 -10.40 -4.96
C GLU A 52 5.96 -9.86 -5.51
N LEU A 53 6.00 -8.59 -5.94
CA LEU A 53 7.23 -7.91 -6.35
C LEU A 53 8.23 -7.79 -5.19
N ALA A 54 7.78 -7.36 -4.01
CA ALA A 54 8.62 -7.21 -2.83
C ALA A 54 9.24 -8.55 -2.40
N LYS A 55 8.46 -9.65 -2.42
CA LYS A 55 9.00 -11.00 -2.17
C LYS A 55 10.12 -11.38 -3.15
N ARG A 56 9.96 -11.06 -4.44
CA ARG A 56 10.99 -11.35 -5.47
C ARG A 56 12.28 -10.54 -5.27
N LEU A 57 12.17 -9.35 -4.68
CA LEU A 57 13.30 -8.46 -4.41
C LEU A 57 14.00 -8.73 -3.07
N GLY A 58 13.57 -9.75 -2.31
CA GLY A 58 14.17 -10.12 -1.02
C GLY A 58 13.32 -9.81 0.21
N GLY A 59 12.05 -9.43 0.03
CA GLY A 59 11.10 -9.17 1.12
C GLY A 59 10.84 -7.68 1.37
N ILE A 60 9.95 -7.41 2.33
CA ILE A 60 9.56 -6.06 2.78
C ILE A 60 9.98 -5.80 4.21
#